data_AF-A0AAJ0BU62-F1
#
_entry.id   AF-A0AAJ0BU62-F1
#
_cell.length_a   1.000
_cell.length_b   1.000
_cell.length_c   1.000
_cell.angle_alpha   90.00
_cell.angle_beta   90.00
_cell.angle_gamma   90.00
#
_symmetry.space_group_name_H-M   'P 1'
#
loop_
_entity.id
_entity.type
_entity.pdbx_description
1 polymer ?
#
loop_
_entity_poly.entity_id
_entity_poly.type
_entity_poly.pdbx_seq_one_letter_code
_entity_poly.pdbx_strand_id
1 'polypeptide(L)'
;MASTSIPKRMRSLAVPKYCEPAGYQVMELPVPEIQEPDEILVKVHAAALNTGETQMLGGDMRLLFTPTFPVKLVYGLHFKHPTFPPQAPGFCSEYALTNECFLLAKPTHLSFEEAASLPGSTLTVYQSIKLALEYMGPSGGTLEGKTVFVPGALSATGSVGCQVLKNVYGVGKLISTVSTPKVPLVEQYMPGIVDEVIDYQTQNIVREVGAGKVDFIYNTQWGLTSTFPLANPKTGVIVSIASIPGSQTMRKVLGAHNIPFWMAWILDLVQLWYSFRLRGTNVQAAFVSGNPGNREDLEAAGEMIATGKVKAVMRVASLDDLEAVKKGAQEMVLKRKRSDSELSFSSGSAFSSPPRPCGGNIFDFSTMAMDADGHQHHSAFSPLRPSSTPSHLPSRTMKRFRDNRPSDEEVHQHTLSLLYSAQHHHQFRHSSGTSSSSNQQQQQQTVAAAVTAPVPPPPQTQNQTQATAQRSLHSFWNLPAPPTSSTIAPSPPTHRASAPTHCEDCGTGLGPGAGDASMDVDGCGLGDCSCGACGRAVCFGCSISNLGEQRRCLVCAGRRVWVGGIGWTGGAGVGVC
;
A
#
# COMPACT_ATOMS: atom_id res chain seq x y z
N MET A 1 -10.25 36.30 -27.78
CA MET A 1 -9.21 35.46 -27.13
C MET A 1 -7.99 35.47 -28.04
N ALA A 2 -6.77 35.63 -27.51
CA ALA A 2 -5.57 35.56 -28.35
C ALA A 2 -5.26 34.09 -28.68
N SER A 3 -5.22 33.74 -29.96
CA SER A 3 -4.77 32.40 -30.41
C SER A 3 -3.28 32.27 -30.14
N THR A 4 -2.94 31.80 -28.94
CA THR A 4 -1.56 31.63 -28.50
C THR A 4 -1.10 30.27 -29.00
N SER A 5 -0.46 30.24 -30.17
CA SER A 5 0.04 29.02 -30.81
C SER A 5 0.90 28.22 -29.82
N ILE A 6 0.56 26.96 -29.59
CA ILE A 6 1.31 26.05 -28.71
C ILE A 6 2.75 25.94 -29.25
N PRO A 7 3.79 26.19 -28.44
CA PRO A 7 5.16 26.13 -28.90
C PRO A 7 5.61 24.68 -29.11
N LYS A 8 6.54 24.45 -30.04
CA LYS A 8 7.09 23.09 -30.29
C LYS A 8 8.00 22.57 -29.16
N ARG A 9 8.50 23.47 -28.31
CA ARG A 9 9.43 23.19 -27.20
C ARG A 9 8.97 23.96 -25.96
N MET A 10 9.29 23.41 -24.80
CA MET A 10 9.01 23.98 -23.48
C MET A 10 10.17 23.75 -22.54
N ARG A 11 10.29 24.59 -21.52
CA ARG A 11 11.19 24.36 -20.39
C ARG A 11 10.56 23.37 -19.41
N SER A 12 11.40 22.48 -18.88
CA SER A 12 11.03 21.39 -17.99
C SER A 12 12.12 21.16 -16.95
N LEU A 13 11.78 21.13 -15.67
CA LEU A 13 12.66 20.62 -14.63
C LEU A 13 12.74 19.10 -14.80
N ALA A 14 13.92 18.63 -15.19
CA ALA A 14 14.15 17.26 -15.62
C ALA A 14 15.36 16.63 -14.93
N VAL A 15 15.33 15.31 -14.88
CA VAL A 15 16.34 14.46 -14.29
C VAL A 15 16.96 13.62 -15.41
N PRO A 16 18.24 13.80 -15.78
CA PRO A 16 18.85 13.11 -16.93
C PRO A 16 19.29 11.66 -16.62
N LYS A 17 19.40 11.33 -15.33
CA LYS A 17 19.70 10.00 -14.77
C LYS A 17 19.35 10.02 -13.28
N TYR A 18 19.19 8.87 -12.63
CA TYR A 18 19.02 8.79 -11.17
C TYR A 18 20.05 9.67 -10.43
N CYS A 19 19.58 10.61 -9.60
CA CYS A 19 20.41 11.55 -8.86
C CYS A 19 19.71 12.17 -7.64
N GLU A 20 20.51 12.54 -6.63
CA GLU A 20 20.08 13.47 -5.57
C GLU A 20 19.72 14.85 -6.17
N PRO A 21 18.85 15.64 -5.52
CA PRO A 21 18.30 16.89 -6.08
C PRO A 21 19.29 17.90 -6.66
N ALA A 22 20.53 17.97 -6.16
CA ALA A 22 21.59 18.79 -6.75
C ALA A 22 21.84 18.53 -8.26
N GLY A 23 21.50 17.33 -8.75
CA GLY A 23 21.61 16.94 -10.17
C GLY A 23 20.41 17.28 -11.05
N TYR A 24 19.38 17.96 -10.54
CA TYR A 24 18.21 18.39 -11.33
C TYR A 24 18.59 19.55 -12.27
N GLN A 25 17.99 19.61 -13.46
CA GLN A 25 18.31 20.58 -14.50
C GLN A 25 17.04 21.14 -15.14
N VAL A 26 17.01 22.41 -15.53
CA VAL A 26 16.00 22.91 -16.47
C VAL A 26 16.46 22.57 -17.89
N MET A 27 15.67 21.78 -18.60
CA MET A 27 15.93 21.33 -19.97
C MET A 27 14.84 21.84 -20.90
N GLU A 28 15.19 22.18 -22.14
CA GLU A 28 14.19 22.31 -23.20
C GLU A 28 13.81 20.93 -23.76
N LEU A 29 12.54 20.59 -23.67
CA LEU A 29 11.97 19.33 -24.15
C LEU A 29 10.82 19.64 -25.14
N PRO A 30 10.44 18.70 -26.04
CA PRO A 30 9.23 18.88 -26.83
C PRO A 30 8.00 19.01 -25.93
N VAL A 31 7.09 19.91 -26.32
CA VAL A 31 5.73 19.92 -25.76
C VAL A 31 5.07 18.59 -26.14
N PRO A 32 4.45 17.88 -25.19
CA PRO A 32 3.81 16.61 -25.49
C PRO A 32 2.53 16.81 -26.31
N GLU A 33 2.33 15.96 -27.31
CA GLU A 33 1.15 15.97 -28.19
C GLU A 33 0.11 14.97 -27.66
N ILE A 34 -1.17 15.36 -27.69
CA ILE A 34 -2.32 14.53 -27.25
C ILE A 34 -2.40 13.28 -28.13
N GLN A 35 -2.46 12.10 -27.50
CA GLN A 35 -2.53 10.79 -28.18
C GLN A 35 -3.86 10.08 -27.90
N GLU A 36 -4.39 10.20 -26.68
CA GLU A 36 -5.64 9.58 -26.25
C GLU A 36 -6.79 10.61 -26.21
N PRO A 37 -8.05 10.22 -26.44
CA PRO A 37 -9.17 11.17 -26.59
C PRO A 37 -9.58 11.86 -25.28
N ASP A 38 -9.20 11.31 -24.11
CA ASP A 38 -9.42 11.90 -22.79
C ASP A 38 -8.18 12.65 -22.24
N GLU A 39 -7.06 12.69 -22.98
CA GLU A 39 -5.88 13.51 -22.64
C GLU A 39 -6.10 15.00 -22.95
N ILE A 40 -5.72 15.84 -21.98
CA ILE A 40 -5.79 17.30 -22.05
C ILE A 40 -4.39 17.87 -21.87
N LEU A 41 -3.95 18.71 -22.81
CA LEU A 41 -2.71 19.47 -22.72
C LEU A 41 -2.90 20.72 -21.85
N VAL A 42 -2.44 20.65 -20.60
CA VAL A 42 -2.51 21.73 -19.62
C VAL A 42 -1.25 22.60 -19.73
N LYS A 43 -1.44 23.91 -19.88
CA LYS A 43 -0.37 24.90 -19.63
C LYS A 43 -0.22 25.09 -18.13
N VAL A 44 0.94 24.75 -17.57
CA VAL A 44 1.15 24.75 -16.12
C VAL A 44 1.57 26.14 -15.65
N HIS A 45 0.95 26.61 -14.55
CA HIS A 45 1.28 27.88 -13.90
C HIS A 45 2.09 27.69 -12.60
N ALA A 46 1.90 26.58 -11.88
CA ALA A 46 2.63 26.25 -10.65
C ALA A 46 2.68 24.72 -10.43
N ALA A 47 3.63 24.26 -9.61
CA ALA A 47 3.92 22.84 -9.33
C ALA A 47 4.40 22.64 -7.86
N ALA A 48 4.50 21.38 -7.41
CA ALA A 48 4.63 20.89 -6.02
C ALA A 48 5.69 21.54 -5.07
N LEU A 49 6.74 20.86 -4.59
CA LEU A 49 7.25 19.50 -4.85
C LEU A 49 7.01 18.55 -3.66
N ASN A 50 6.93 17.23 -3.89
CA ASN A 50 6.70 16.22 -2.83
C ASN A 50 7.95 15.36 -2.55
N THR A 51 7.92 14.62 -1.43
CA THR A 51 9.00 13.70 -1.03
C THR A 51 9.08 12.47 -1.95
N GLY A 52 7.94 11.93 -2.40
CA GLY A 52 7.87 10.67 -3.16
C GLY A 52 8.65 10.70 -4.47
N GLU A 53 8.55 11.79 -5.23
CA GLU A 53 9.32 11.92 -6.47
C GLU A 53 10.83 12.03 -6.19
N THR A 54 11.24 12.72 -5.12
CA THR A 54 12.67 12.80 -4.76
C THR A 54 13.28 11.44 -4.41
N GLN A 55 12.50 10.54 -3.78
CA GLN A 55 12.94 9.15 -3.53
C GLN A 55 13.02 8.35 -4.84
N MET A 56 11.98 8.45 -5.68
CA MET A 56 11.92 7.78 -6.98
C MET A 56 13.09 8.17 -7.88
N LEU A 57 13.39 9.47 -7.96
CA LEU A 57 14.44 10.05 -8.81
C LEU A 57 15.85 9.93 -8.20
N GLY A 58 15.97 9.83 -6.88
CA GLY A 58 17.21 9.44 -6.20
C GLY A 58 17.58 7.97 -6.43
N GLY A 59 16.59 7.11 -6.70
CA GLY A 59 16.78 5.70 -7.01
C GLY A 59 16.32 4.73 -5.91
N ASP A 60 15.73 5.20 -4.81
CA ASP A 60 15.21 4.38 -3.69
C ASP A 60 14.26 3.26 -4.19
N MET A 61 13.57 3.48 -5.32
CA MET A 61 12.58 2.56 -5.89
C MET A 61 13.02 1.87 -7.20
N ARG A 62 14.32 1.91 -7.57
CA ARG A 62 14.85 1.40 -8.86
C ARG A 62 14.54 -0.08 -9.16
N LEU A 63 14.24 -0.91 -8.15
CA LEU A 63 13.83 -2.31 -8.32
C LEU A 63 12.37 -2.47 -8.77
N LEU A 64 11.52 -1.50 -8.46
CA LEU A 64 10.09 -1.46 -8.85
C LEU A 64 9.87 -0.62 -10.10
N PHE A 65 10.65 0.45 -10.25
CA PHE A 65 10.43 1.52 -11.22
C PHE A 65 11.68 1.71 -12.08
N THR A 66 11.52 1.63 -13.41
CA THR A 66 12.58 1.89 -14.39
C THR A 66 12.07 2.88 -15.44
N PRO A 67 12.31 4.19 -15.29
CA PRO A 67 11.78 5.18 -16.21
C PRO A 67 12.69 5.35 -17.44
N THR A 68 12.11 5.82 -18.53
CA THR A 68 12.87 6.37 -19.66
C THR A 68 13.39 7.76 -19.27
N PHE A 69 14.71 7.96 -19.34
CA PHE A 69 15.35 9.25 -19.08
C PHE A 69 15.44 10.10 -20.37
N PRO A 70 15.40 11.45 -20.30
CA PRO A 70 15.28 12.27 -19.10
C PRO A 70 13.85 12.26 -18.53
N VAL A 71 13.72 12.10 -17.21
CA VAL A 71 12.43 12.12 -16.53
C VAL A 71 12.06 13.57 -16.24
N LYS A 72 10.94 14.03 -16.81
CA LYS A 72 10.29 15.29 -16.44
C LYS A 72 9.76 15.15 -15.01
N LEU A 73 10.02 16.10 -14.12
CA LEU A 73 9.48 16.03 -12.74
C LEU A 73 7.94 16.15 -12.75
N VAL A 74 7.28 15.35 -11.91
CA VAL A 74 5.84 15.05 -11.97
C VAL A 74 5.08 15.81 -10.89
N TYR A 75 4.15 16.69 -11.27
CA TYR A 75 3.30 17.48 -10.34
C TYR A 75 1.86 17.67 -10.81
N GLY A 76 1.11 16.57 -10.81
CA GLY A 76 -0.35 16.58 -10.91
C GLY A 76 -0.92 15.38 -10.19
N LEU A 77 -2.24 15.33 -10.07
CA LEU A 77 -2.97 14.18 -9.52
C LEU A 77 -3.06 13.00 -10.51
N HIS A 78 -2.00 12.78 -11.27
CA HIS A 78 -1.98 11.85 -12.39
C HIS A 78 -1.29 10.55 -12.00
N PHE A 79 -1.98 9.75 -11.20
CA PHE A 79 -1.71 8.33 -11.02
C PHE A 79 -2.97 7.65 -10.49
N LYS A 80 -3.58 6.79 -11.31
CA LYS A 80 -4.66 5.90 -10.89
C LYS A 80 -4.07 4.59 -10.38
N HIS A 81 -4.67 3.97 -9.38
CA HIS A 81 -4.32 2.59 -9.02
C HIS A 81 -5.00 1.60 -10.00
N PRO A 82 -4.27 0.62 -10.57
CA PRO A 82 -2.84 0.35 -10.42
C PRO A 82 -1.95 1.29 -11.26
N THR A 83 -0.83 1.74 -10.70
CA THR A 83 0.07 2.76 -11.30
C THR A 83 1.03 2.21 -12.37
N PHE A 84 0.65 1.15 -13.09
CA PHE A 84 1.48 0.48 -14.08
C PHE A 84 0.73 0.24 -15.41
N PRO A 85 1.35 0.55 -16.57
CA PRO A 85 2.69 1.11 -16.74
C PRO A 85 2.83 2.53 -16.16
N PRO A 86 4.03 2.93 -15.73
CA PRO A 86 4.24 4.24 -15.13
C PRO A 86 4.13 5.35 -16.18
N GLN A 87 2.93 5.94 -16.28
CA GLN A 87 2.72 7.19 -17.01
C GLN A 87 3.60 8.30 -16.39
N ALA A 88 4.32 9.06 -17.22
CA ALA A 88 5.33 10.03 -16.77
C ALA A 88 4.97 11.48 -17.18
N PRO A 89 3.87 12.05 -16.66
CA PRO A 89 3.40 13.39 -17.00
C PRO A 89 4.26 14.46 -16.32
N GLY A 90 5.02 15.18 -17.13
CA GLY A 90 5.98 16.18 -16.65
C GLY A 90 5.37 17.52 -16.28
N PHE A 91 4.63 17.65 -15.18
CA PHE A 91 4.05 18.94 -14.78
C PHE A 91 5.02 19.94 -14.14
N CYS A 92 6.26 19.57 -13.82
CA CYS A 92 7.31 20.56 -13.52
C CYS A 92 7.87 21.17 -14.83
N SER A 93 6.99 21.46 -15.78
CA SER A 93 7.27 21.99 -17.13
C SER A 93 6.16 22.95 -17.53
N GLU A 94 6.42 23.82 -18.51
CA GLU A 94 5.44 24.83 -18.95
C GLU A 94 4.16 24.22 -19.55
N TYR A 95 4.20 22.96 -20.02
CA TYR A 95 3.05 22.18 -20.47
C TYR A 95 3.12 20.71 -20.01
N ALA A 96 1.98 20.09 -19.76
CA ALA A 96 1.85 18.67 -19.42
C ALA A 96 0.56 18.07 -19.97
N LEU A 97 0.58 16.79 -20.34
CA LEU A 97 -0.64 16.02 -20.60
C LEU A 97 -1.21 15.50 -19.29
N THR A 98 -2.54 15.48 -19.19
CA THR A 98 -3.27 14.75 -18.16
C THR A 98 -4.65 14.35 -18.62
N ASN A 99 -5.15 13.21 -18.16
CA ASN A 99 -6.51 12.78 -18.49
C ASN A 99 -7.53 13.61 -17.69
N GLU A 100 -8.69 13.89 -18.29
CA GLU A 100 -9.73 14.77 -17.73
C GLU A 100 -10.16 14.37 -16.32
N CYS A 101 -10.26 13.07 -16.04
CA CYS A 101 -10.73 12.55 -14.76
C CYS A 101 -9.92 13.05 -13.54
N PHE A 102 -8.64 13.41 -13.72
CA PHE A 102 -7.76 13.94 -12.68
C PHE A 102 -7.87 15.45 -12.47
N LEU A 103 -8.65 16.17 -13.27
CA LEU A 103 -8.81 17.62 -13.21
C LEU A 103 -9.97 18.06 -12.32
N LEU A 104 -9.75 19.16 -11.60
CA LEU A 104 -10.77 19.89 -10.84
C LEU A 104 -10.78 21.36 -11.27
N ALA A 105 -11.94 22.00 -11.20
CA ALA A 105 -12.04 23.44 -11.42
C ALA A 105 -11.29 24.19 -10.31
N LYS A 106 -10.26 24.96 -10.68
CA LYS A 106 -9.49 25.78 -9.74
C LYS A 106 -10.42 26.83 -9.08
N PRO A 107 -10.52 26.90 -7.74
CA PRO A 107 -11.23 27.99 -7.07
C PRO A 107 -10.67 29.36 -7.45
N THR A 108 -11.56 30.31 -7.73
CA THR A 108 -11.21 31.65 -8.25
C THR A 108 -10.38 32.48 -7.28
N HIS A 109 -10.59 32.31 -5.97
CA HIS A 109 -9.96 33.08 -4.90
C HIS A 109 -8.56 32.60 -4.49
N LEU A 110 -8.15 31.39 -4.88
CA LEU A 110 -6.82 30.85 -4.57
C LEU A 110 -5.77 31.34 -5.57
N SER A 111 -4.50 31.33 -5.17
CA SER A 111 -3.36 31.45 -6.08
C SER A 111 -3.19 30.17 -6.94
N PHE A 112 -2.29 30.19 -7.93
CA PHE A 112 -1.97 28.97 -8.69
C PHE A 112 -1.13 27.98 -7.86
N GLU A 113 -0.25 28.52 -7.03
CA GLU A 113 0.64 27.82 -6.10
C GLU A 113 -0.16 27.13 -4.98
N GLU A 114 -1.21 27.78 -4.45
CA GLU A 114 -2.14 27.16 -3.50
C GLU A 114 -2.92 26.01 -4.17
N ALA A 115 -3.43 26.25 -5.38
CA ALA A 115 -4.15 25.24 -6.16
C ALA A 115 -3.28 24.05 -6.57
N ALA A 116 -1.97 24.23 -6.76
CA ALA A 116 -1.04 23.15 -7.08
C ALA A 116 -0.58 22.35 -5.86
N SER A 117 -0.44 22.99 -4.69
CA SER A 117 0.14 22.37 -3.48
C SER A 117 -0.86 21.56 -2.63
N LEU A 118 -2.15 21.91 -2.66
CA LEU A 118 -3.17 21.31 -1.79
C LEU A 118 -3.76 19.96 -2.23
N PRO A 119 -4.08 19.69 -3.52
CA PRO A 119 -4.96 18.56 -3.87
C PRO A 119 -4.42 17.18 -3.50
N GLY A 120 -3.14 16.88 -3.78
CA GLY A 120 -2.50 15.59 -3.47
C GLY A 120 -2.48 15.26 -1.98
N SER A 121 -2.14 16.26 -1.16
CA SER A 121 -2.15 16.12 0.30
C SER A 121 -3.57 15.97 0.84
N THR A 122 -4.53 16.77 0.34
CA THR A 122 -5.92 16.77 0.83
C THR A 122 -6.65 15.48 0.50
N LEU A 123 -6.50 14.96 -0.71
CA LEU A 123 -7.04 13.66 -1.12
C LEU A 123 -6.47 12.51 -0.26
N THR A 124 -5.15 12.49 -0.07
CA THR A 124 -4.49 11.43 0.70
C THR A 124 -4.90 11.47 2.17
N VAL A 125 -5.07 12.67 2.75
CA VAL A 125 -5.62 12.87 4.10
C VAL A 125 -7.07 12.39 4.18
N TYR A 126 -7.93 12.78 3.23
CA TYR A 126 -9.34 12.38 3.20
C TYR A 126 -9.51 10.85 3.13
N GLN A 127 -8.81 10.19 2.19
CA GLN A 127 -8.83 8.73 2.06
C GLN A 127 -8.26 8.03 3.29
N SER A 128 -7.29 8.62 3.98
CA SER A 128 -6.74 8.09 5.23
C SER A 128 -7.72 8.21 6.40
N ILE A 129 -8.47 9.31 6.49
CA ILE A 129 -9.51 9.50 7.52
C ILE A 129 -10.72 8.62 7.23
N LYS A 130 -11.17 8.53 5.98
CA LYS A 130 -12.26 7.64 5.53
C LYS A 130 -12.02 6.19 5.99
N LEU A 131 -10.84 5.65 5.69
CA LEU A 131 -10.44 4.32 6.15
C LEU A 131 -10.33 4.22 7.68
N ALA A 132 -9.90 5.28 8.37
CA ALA A 132 -9.86 5.29 9.83
C ALA A 132 -11.26 5.20 10.45
N LEU A 133 -12.24 5.90 9.90
CA LEU A 133 -13.64 5.85 10.34
C LEU A 133 -14.26 4.47 10.09
N GLU A 134 -13.93 3.80 8.99
CA GLU A 134 -14.31 2.40 8.70
C GLU A 134 -13.76 1.44 9.77
N TYR A 135 -12.47 1.58 10.15
CA TYR A 135 -11.88 0.78 11.24
C TYR A 135 -12.43 1.08 12.63
N MET A 136 -13.00 2.27 12.86
CA MET A 136 -13.63 2.64 14.13
C MET A 136 -15.04 2.05 14.31
N GLY A 137 -15.72 1.61 13.24
CA GLY A 137 -16.97 0.87 13.35
C GLY A 137 -17.74 0.74 12.03
N PRO A 138 -18.62 -0.29 11.91
CA PRO A 138 -19.34 -0.59 10.66
C PRO A 138 -20.38 0.47 10.25
N SER A 139 -20.72 1.41 11.13
CA SER A 139 -21.58 2.57 10.82
C SER A 139 -20.81 3.80 10.36
N GLY A 140 -19.47 3.72 10.29
CA GLY A 140 -18.58 4.87 10.35
C GLY A 140 -18.42 5.35 11.80
N GLY A 141 -17.18 5.47 12.28
CA GLY A 141 -16.88 6.10 13.56
C GLY A 141 -17.08 7.62 13.55
N THR A 142 -16.77 8.27 14.67
CA THR A 142 -16.59 9.72 14.75
C THR A 142 -15.24 10.07 15.38
N LEU A 143 -14.66 11.18 14.92
CA LEU A 143 -13.45 11.80 15.48
C LEU A 143 -13.77 12.99 16.41
N GLU A 144 -15.04 13.37 16.54
CA GLU A 144 -15.48 14.41 17.45
C GLU A 144 -15.13 14.04 18.90
N GLY A 145 -14.53 14.98 19.64
CA GLY A 145 -14.07 14.75 21.02
C GLY A 145 -12.91 13.76 21.17
N LYS A 146 -12.42 13.13 20.09
CA LYS A 146 -11.30 12.17 20.14
C LYS A 146 -9.94 12.84 20.30
N THR A 147 -8.96 12.08 20.79
CA THR A 147 -7.55 12.46 20.77
C THR A 147 -6.87 11.90 19.53
N VAL A 148 -6.22 12.76 18.74
CA VAL A 148 -5.58 12.41 17.47
C VAL A 148 -4.12 12.86 17.46
N PHE A 149 -3.22 12.03 16.92
CA PHE A 149 -1.80 12.34 16.75
C PHE A 149 -1.41 12.41 15.27
N VAL A 150 -0.76 13.51 14.88
CA VAL A 150 -0.26 13.76 13.52
C VAL A 150 1.20 14.20 13.62
N PRO A 151 2.21 13.35 13.41
CA PRO A 151 3.60 13.79 13.43
C PRO A 151 3.90 14.76 12.27
N GLY A 152 4.75 15.76 12.52
CA GLY A 152 5.23 16.69 11.50
C GLY A 152 4.22 17.76 11.06
N ALA A 153 3.75 18.62 11.98
CA ALA A 153 2.73 19.66 11.73
C ALA A 153 3.00 20.50 10.47
N LEU A 154 4.27 20.85 10.24
CA LEU A 154 4.73 21.67 9.10
C LEU A 154 5.42 20.79 8.06
N SER A 155 4.67 19.79 7.57
CA SER A 155 4.93 18.96 6.39
C SER A 155 3.70 19.04 5.46
N ALA A 156 3.83 18.68 4.18
CA ALA A 156 2.76 18.85 3.19
C ALA A 156 1.46 18.11 3.59
N THR A 157 1.55 16.82 3.89
CA THR A 157 0.42 16.03 4.39
C THR A 157 0.11 16.26 5.86
N GLY A 158 1.09 16.58 6.71
CA GLY A 158 0.84 16.88 8.12
C GLY A 158 0.03 18.15 8.35
N SER A 159 0.36 19.25 7.66
CA SER A 159 -0.33 20.54 7.79
C SER A 159 -1.77 20.49 7.27
N VAL A 160 -1.98 19.79 6.15
CA VAL A 160 -3.32 19.51 5.63
C VAL A 160 -4.08 18.54 6.54
N GLY A 161 -3.41 17.50 7.05
CA GLY A 161 -3.96 16.55 8.01
C GLY A 161 -4.51 17.24 9.26
N CYS A 162 -3.70 18.09 9.90
CA CYS A 162 -4.11 18.85 11.08
C CYS A 162 -5.35 19.72 10.80
N GLN A 163 -5.36 20.45 9.69
CA GLN A 163 -6.46 21.33 9.32
C GLN A 163 -7.76 20.57 8.99
N VAL A 164 -7.70 19.48 8.21
CA VAL A 164 -8.88 18.66 7.90
C VAL A 164 -9.47 18.05 9.18
N LEU A 165 -8.61 17.49 10.05
CA LEU A 165 -9.04 16.88 11.31
C LEU A 165 -9.74 17.89 12.24
N LYS A 166 -9.23 19.12 12.35
CA LYS A 166 -9.82 20.16 13.20
C LYS A 166 -11.05 20.83 12.56
N ASN A 167 -10.94 21.23 11.29
CA ASN A 167 -11.93 22.09 10.61
C ASN A 167 -13.09 21.34 9.96
N VAL A 168 -12.95 20.03 9.71
CA VAL A 168 -13.95 19.18 9.03
C VAL A 168 -14.47 18.07 9.95
N TYR A 169 -13.59 17.41 10.72
CA TYR A 169 -13.95 16.27 11.56
C TYR A 169 -14.08 16.56 13.07
N GLY A 170 -14.02 17.83 13.48
CA GLY A 170 -14.34 18.25 14.85
C GLY A 170 -13.45 17.67 15.96
N VAL A 171 -12.19 17.31 15.64
CA VAL A 171 -11.29 16.64 16.57
C VAL A 171 -11.13 17.39 17.90
N GLY A 172 -11.41 16.66 18.99
CA GLY A 172 -11.38 17.21 20.35
C GLY A 172 -9.99 17.66 20.78
N LYS A 173 -8.99 16.79 20.64
CA LYS A 173 -7.57 17.13 20.92
C LYS A 173 -6.66 16.63 19.79
N LEU A 174 -5.91 17.55 19.20
CA LEU A 174 -4.98 17.31 18.11
C LEU A 174 -3.56 17.58 18.58
N ILE A 175 -2.74 16.52 18.64
CA ILE A 175 -1.34 16.57 19.08
C ILE A 175 -0.43 16.41 17.86
N SER A 176 0.59 17.25 17.74
CA SER A 176 1.52 17.20 16.61
C SER A 176 2.97 17.44 17.01
N THR A 177 3.92 17.02 16.15
CA THR A 177 5.36 17.21 16.38
C THR A 177 5.99 18.16 15.38
N VAL A 178 6.96 18.95 15.84
CA VAL A 178 7.89 19.70 14.99
C VAL A 178 9.29 19.71 15.60
N SER A 179 10.27 20.19 14.84
CA SER A 179 11.63 20.46 15.29
C SER A 179 11.72 21.79 16.05
N THR A 180 12.60 21.95 17.05
CA THR A 180 12.78 23.17 17.86
C THR A 180 12.60 24.51 17.10
N PRO A 181 13.32 24.81 15.99
CA PRO A 181 13.18 26.09 15.27
C PRO A 181 11.85 26.28 14.52
N LYS A 182 10.96 25.28 14.55
CA LYS A 182 9.63 25.31 13.93
C LYS A 182 8.48 25.43 14.94
N VAL A 183 8.73 25.28 16.25
CA VAL A 183 7.69 25.39 17.29
C VAL A 183 6.86 26.69 17.16
N PRO A 184 7.45 27.90 17.11
CA PRO A 184 6.67 29.14 16.93
C PRO A 184 5.99 29.24 15.56
N LEU A 185 6.47 28.52 14.54
CA LEU A 185 5.89 28.55 13.20
C LEU A 185 4.56 27.80 13.11
N VAL A 186 4.24 26.91 14.06
CA VAL A 186 2.95 26.19 14.05
C VAL A 186 1.80 27.17 14.26
N GLU A 187 1.88 27.99 15.32
CA GLU A 187 0.85 29.00 15.60
C GLU A 187 0.87 30.14 14.56
N GLN A 188 2.03 30.48 13.99
CA GLN A 188 2.12 31.48 12.91
C GLN A 188 1.35 31.07 11.63
N TYR A 189 1.43 29.80 11.22
CA TYR A 189 0.84 29.34 9.95
C TYR A 189 -0.50 28.60 10.13
N MET A 190 -0.78 28.05 11.31
CA MET A 190 -1.98 27.25 11.61
C MET A 190 -2.53 27.60 13.01
N PRO A 191 -2.87 28.88 13.29
CA PRO A 191 -3.25 29.34 14.61
C PRO A 191 -4.47 28.58 15.16
N GLY A 192 -4.35 28.06 16.39
CA GLY A 192 -5.41 27.30 17.05
C GLY A 192 -5.80 25.94 16.42
N ILE A 193 -5.07 25.45 15.41
CA ILE A 193 -5.34 24.16 14.75
C ILE A 193 -4.77 22.96 15.54
N VAL A 194 -3.64 23.17 16.23
CA VAL A 194 -2.93 22.13 16.99
C VAL A 194 -2.99 22.45 18.48
N ASP A 195 -3.66 21.61 19.26
CA ASP A 195 -3.88 21.83 20.70
C ASP A 195 -2.62 21.54 21.55
N GLU A 196 -1.70 20.71 21.04
CA GLU A 196 -0.44 20.37 21.71
C GLU A 196 0.69 20.19 20.67
N VAL A 197 1.73 21.02 20.78
CA VAL A 197 2.91 21.00 19.90
C VAL A 197 4.11 20.46 20.67
N ILE A 198 4.63 19.31 20.24
CA ILE A 198 5.79 18.64 20.85
C ILE A 198 7.04 18.92 20.01
N ASP A 199 8.11 19.40 20.64
CA ASP A 199 9.44 19.45 20.02
C ASP A 199 10.11 18.07 20.09
N TYR A 200 10.13 17.35 18.97
CA TYR A 200 10.70 16.00 18.94
C TYR A 200 12.23 15.97 19.12
N GLN A 201 12.92 17.12 19.10
CA GLN A 201 14.36 17.20 19.35
C GLN A 201 14.73 17.35 20.83
N THR A 202 13.78 17.72 21.69
CA THR A 202 14.02 17.98 23.11
C THR A 202 13.08 17.21 24.06
N GLN A 203 11.90 16.81 23.58
CA GLN A 203 10.87 16.11 24.35
C GLN A 203 10.67 14.66 23.87
N ASN A 204 10.23 13.78 24.78
CA ASN A 204 9.94 12.39 24.43
C ASN A 204 8.44 12.21 24.16
N ILE A 205 8.07 12.01 22.88
CA ILE A 205 6.68 11.93 22.40
C ILE A 205 5.81 10.99 23.27
N VAL A 206 6.31 9.82 23.67
CA VAL A 206 5.55 8.84 24.47
C VAL A 206 5.30 9.31 25.92
N ARG A 207 6.16 10.18 26.46
CA ARG A 207 5.97 10.78 27.79
C ARG A 207 4.97 11.94 27.76
N GLU A 208 5.12 12.87 26.82
CA GLU A 208 4.25 14.06 26.73
C GLU A 208 2.79 13.66 26.41
N VAL A 209 2.59 12.92 25.30
CA VAL A 209 1.27 12.39 24.91
C VAL A 209 0.74 11.46 26.00
N GLY A 210 1.62 10.60 26.53
CA GLY A 210 1.28 9.49 27.42
C GLY A 210 0.79 8.26 26.66
N ALA A 211 1.18 7.08 27.14
CA ALA A 211 0.86 5.82 26.49
C ALA A 211 -0.66 5.51 26.49
N GLY A 212 -1.15 4.95 25.38
CA GLY A 212 -2.53 4.46 25.24
C GLY A 212 -3.63 5.53 25.19
N LYS A 213 -3.31 6.82 25.02
CA LYS A 213 -4.28 7.92 25.05
C LYS A 213 -4.86 8.33 23.69
N VAL A 214 -4.30 7.87 22.58
CA VAL A 214 -4.65 8.37 21.24
C VAL A 214 -5.63 7.43 20.53
N ASP A 215 -6.77 7.96 20.09
CA ASP A 215 -7.80 7.21 19.34
C ASP A 215 -7.43 7.03 17.86
N PHE A 216 -6.86 8.06 17.23
CA PHE A 216 -6.43 8.01 15.82
C PHE A 216 -5.01 8.54 15.62
N ILE A 217 -4.20 7.83 14.84
CA ILE A 217 -2.87 8.24 14.43
C ILE A 217 -2.81 8.33 12.91
N TYR A 218 -2.62 9.53 12.38
CA TYR A 218 -2.33 9.74 10.96
C TYR A 218 -0.82 9.84 10.76
N ASN A 219 -0.16 8.70 10.50
CA ASN A 219 1.29 8.62 10.46
C ASN A 219 1.88 9.08 9.13
N THR A 220 2.68 10.16 9.18
CA THR A 220 3.39 10.77 8.05
C THR A 220 4.88 10.40 7.99
N GLN A 221 5.43 9.66 8.96
CA GLN A 221 6.86 9.40 9.13
C GLN A 221 7.20 7.90 9.06
N TRP A 222 8.36 7.53 8.52
CA TRP A 222 8.76 6.13 8.28
C TRP A 222 8.86 5.24 9.53
N GLY A 223 8.93 5.83 10.73
CA GLY A 223 9.05 5.12 12.01
C GLY A 223 7.73 4.63 12.62
N LEU A 224 6.87 3.93 11.87
CA LEU A 224 5.51 3.52 12.30
C LEU A 224 5.44 2.92 13.72
N THR A 225 6.37 2.04 14.08
CA THR A 225 6.37 1.33 15.37
C THR A 225 6.67 2.23 16.59
N SER A 226 7.15 3.46 16.38
CA SER A 226 7.30 4.48 17.43
C SER A 226 5.96 5.04 17.91
N THR A 227 4.92 4.95 17.06
CA THR A 227 3.56 5.45 17.35
C THR A 227 2.70 4.44 18.13
N PHE A 228 3.05 3.15 18.08
CA PHE A 228 2.28 2.06 18.70
C PHE A 228 2.03 2.25 20.21
N PRO A 229 2.98 2.78 21.03
CA PRO A 229 2.70 3.05 22.44
C PRO A 229 1.66 4.15 22.70
N LEU A 230 1.42 5.04 21.73
CA LEU A 230 0.48 6.16 21.86
C LEU A 230 -0.98 5.71 21.66
N ALA A 231 -1.19 4.74 20.76
CA ALA A 231 -2.51 4.26 20.35
C ALA A 231 -3.26 3.55 21.48
N ASN A 232 -4.55 3.88 21.63
CA ASN A 232 -5.44 3.28 22.61
C ASN A 232 -5.54 1.76 22.40
N PRO A 233 -5.10 0.92 23.36
CA PRO A 233 -4.97 -0.53 23.14
C PRO A 233 -6.30 -1.26 22.93
N LYS A 234 -7.45 -0.60 23.14
CA LYS A 234 -8.79 -1.18 22.94
C LYS A 234 -9.48 -0.76 21.64
N THR A 235 -9.14 0.41 21.09
CA THR A 235 -9.92 1.09 20.02
C THR A 235 -9.07 1.94 19.06
N GLY A 236 -7.75 2.03 19.28
CA GLY A 236 -6.88 2.92 18.53
C GLY A 236 -6.73 2.48 17.07
N VAL A 237 -6.77 3.46 16.16
CA VAL A 237 -6.57 3.24 14.72
C VAL A 237 -5.34 4.00 14.26
N ILE A 238 -4.48 3.35 13.48
CA ILE A 238 -3.26 3.92 12.91
C ILE A 238 -3.34 3.80 11.39
N VAL A 239 -3.50 4.92 10.69
CA VAL A 239 -3.42 4.96 9.22
C VAL A 239 -2.15 5.68 8.82
N SER A 240 -1.33 5.01 8.02
CA SER A 240 0.02 5.42 7.67
C SER A 240 0.17 5.65 6.18
N ILE A 241 0.81 6.75 5.80
CA ILE A 241 1.23 7.03 4.42
C ILE A 241 2.74 6.81 4.22
N ALA A 242 3.46 6.48 5.29
CA ALA A 242 4.91 6.32 5.33
C ALA A 242 5.26 5.08 6.15
N SER A 243 4.97 3.91 5.60
CA SER A 243 5.36 2.61 6.17
C SER A 243 5.33 1.53 5.10
N ILE A 244 5.80 0.32 5.43
CA ILE A 244 5.80 -0.80 4.50
C ILE A 244 4.37 -1.37 4.39
N PRO A 245 3.72 -1.36 3.20
CA PRO A 245 2.39 -1.91 3.02
C PRO A 245 2.37 -3.44 3.02
N GLY A 246 1.21 -4.04 3.33
CA GLY A 246 0.98 -5.47 3.08
C GLY A 246 0.85 -5.80 1.59
N SER A 247 1.05 -7.06 1.22
CA SER A 247 1.10 -7.48 -0.18
C SER A 247 -0.20 -7.21 -0.95
N GLN A 248 -1.36 -7.30 -0.30
CA GLN A 248 -2.64 -6.98 -0.92
C GLN A 248 -2.74 -5.50 -1.31
N THR A 249 -2.34 -4.59 -0.41
CA THR A 249 -2.31 -3.14 -0.71
C THR A 249 -1.28 -2.84 -1.79
N MET A 250 -0.09 -3.45 -1.74
CA MET A 250 0.92 -3.26 -2.78
C MET A 250 0.45 -3.75 -4.16
N ARG A 251 -0.27 -4.89 -4.23
CA ARG A 251 -0.91 -5.37 -5.47
C ARG A 251 -2.01 -4.46 -5.99
N LYS A 252 -2.75 -3.76 -5.11
CA LYS A 252 -3.72 -2.72 -5.52
C LYS A 252 -3.01 -1.49 -6.10
N VAL A 253 -1.95 -1.03 -5.45
CA VAL A 253 -1.20 0.19 -5.85
C VAL A 253 -0.40 -0.04 -7.14
N LEU A 254 0.41 -1.10 -7.23
CA LEU A 254 1.32 -1.32 -8.37
C LEU A 254 0.79 -2.33 -9.41
N GLY A 255 -0.37 -2.94 -9.19
CA GLY A 255 -0.94 -3.99 -10.04
C GLY A 255 -0.51 -5.39 -9.64
N ALA A 256 -1.45 -6.35 -9.70
CA ALA A 256 -1.27 -7.68 -9.11
C ALA A 256 -0.12 -8.49 -9.74
N HIS A 257 0.12 -8.33 -11.04
CA HIS A 257 1.16 -9.04 -11.79
C HIS A 257 2.58 -8.48 -11.55
N ASN A 258 2.70 -7.25 -11.07
CA ASN A 258 3.99 -6.57 -10.85
C ASN A 258 4.59 -6.85 -9.47
N ILE A 259 3.95 -7.72 -8.67
CA ILE A 259 4.41 -8.13 -7.33
C ILE A 259 4.82 -9.61 -7.35
N PRO A 260 6.12 -9.93 -7.54
CA PRO A 260 6.61 -11.29 -7.43
C PRO A 260 6.26 -11.93 -6.08
N PHE A 261 6.01 -13.24 -6.08
CA PHE A 261 5.56 -13.97 -4.88
C PHE A 261 6.52 -13.78 -3.68
N TRP A 262 7.83 -13.80 -3.92
CA TRP A 262 8.85 -13.63 -2.88
C TRP A 262 8.80 -12.23 -2.24
N MET A 263 8.47 -11.20 -3.02
CA MET A 263 8.33 -9.83 -2.52
C MET A 263 7.04 -9.68 -1.71
N ALA A 264 5.94 -10.31 -2.14
CA ALA A 264 4.72 -10.39 -1.35
C ALA A 264 4.97 -11.05 0.03
N TRP A 265 5.73 -12.16 0.06
CA TRP A 265 6.14 -12.81 1.31
C TRP A 265 6.94 -11.88 2.24
N ILE A 266 7.88 -11.09 1.71
CA ILE A 266 8.65 -10.12 2.52
C ILE A 266 7.71 -9.03 3.09
N LEU A 267 6.82 -8.47 2.28
CA LEU A 267 5.86 -7.45 2.73
C LEU A 267 4.95 -7.96 3.84
N ASP A 268 4.45 -9.20 3.70
CA ASP A 268 3.55 -9.82 4.68
C ASP A 268 4.28 -10.30 5.94
N LEU A 269 5.57 -10.67 5.85
CA LEU A 269 6.44 -10.89 7.03
C LEU A 269 6.64 -9.60 7.85
N VAL A 270 6.72 -8.44 7.19
CA VAL A 270 6.74 -7.14 7.89
C VAL A 270 5.40 -6.85 8.55
N GLN A 271 4.27 -7.18 7.91
CA GLN A 271 2.95 -7.04 8.55
C GLN A 271 2.82 -7.96 9.78
N LEU A 272 3.30 -9.21 9.69
CA LEU A 272 3.35 -10.13 10.83
C LEU A 272 4.21 -9.59 11.98
N TRP A 273 5.30 -8.86 11.70
CA TRP A 273 6.08 -8.16 12.71
C TRP A 273 5.32 -6.99 13.35
N TYR A 274 4.60 -6.18 12.57
CA TYR A 274 3.71 -5.14 13.10
C TYR A 274 2.60 -5.75 13.99
N SER A 275 1.92 -6.80 13.55
CA SER A 275 0.92 -7.53 14.34
C SER A 275 1.51 -8.16 15.61
N PHE A 276 2.74 -8.69 15.56
CA PHE A 276 3.44 -9.18 16.75
C PHE A 276 3.78 -8.05 17.73
N ARG A 277 4.12 -6.86 17.23
CA ARG A 277 4.38 -5.67 18.06
C ARG A 277 3.09 -5.09 18.69
N LEU A 278 1.93 -5.29 18.07
CA LEU A 278 0.60 -4.90 18.56
C LEU A 278 -0.15 -6.03 19.31
N ARG A 279 0.47 -7.21 19.49
CA ARG A 279 -0.19 -8.38 20.10
C ARG A 279 -0.77 -8.09 21.48
N GLY A 280 -1.99 -8.55 21.73
CA GLY A 280 -2.72 -8.27 22.97
C GLY A 280 -3.38 -6.88 23.01
N THR A 281 -3.41 -6.16 21.88
CA THR A 281 -4.21 -4.95 21.67
C THR A 281 -5.19 -5.18 20.52
N ASN A 282 -6.24 -4.35 20.45
CA ASN A 282 -7.18 -4.29 19.34
C ASN A 282 -6.80 -3.18 18.33
N VAL A 283 -5.56 -2.68 18.36
CA VAL A 283 -5.14 -1.55 17.52
C VAL A 283 -5.16 -1.95 16.05
N GLN A 284 -5.94 -1.24 15.24
CA GLN A 284 -5.95 -1.40 13.79
C GLN A 284 -4.81 -0.60 13.17
N ALA A 285 -4.02 -1.21 12.29
CA ALA A 285 -2.92 -0.56 11.61
C ALA A 285 -3.00 -0.82 10.09
N ALA A 286 -3.04 0.25 9.30
CA ALA A 286 -3.20 0.18 7.85
C ALA A 286 -2.28 1.17 7.11
N PHE A 287 -1.98 0.86 5.85
CA PHE A 287 -1.29 1.75 4.93
C PHE A 287 -2.23 2.28 3.85
N VAL A 288 -2.14 3.58 3.55
CA VAL A 288 -2.88 4.25 2.48
C VAL A 288 -1.89 4.91 1.52
N SER A 289 -2.10 4.69 0.22
CA SER A 289 -1.61 5.55 -0.86
C SER A 289 -2.81 6.29 -1.43
N GLY A 290 -2.66 7.59 -1.71
CA GLY A 290 -3.71 8.38 -2.35
C GLY A 290 -4.05 7.83 -3.74
N ASN A 291 -5.32 7.87 -4.13
CA ASN A 291 -5.79 7.41 -5.43
C ASN A 291 -6.75 8.43 -6.06
N PRO A 292 -6.25 9.39 -6.85
CA PRO A 292 -7.09 10.35 -7.58
C PRO A 292 -7.93 9.73 -8.68
N GLY A 293 -7.71 8.45 -9.00
CA GLY A 293 -8.61 7.66 -9.83
C GLY A 293 -9.97 7.33 -9.18
N ASN A 294 -10.20 7.67 -7.90
CA ASN A 294 -11.55 7.74 -7.34
C ASN A 294 -12.07 9.18 -7.41
N ARG A 295 -13.06 9.41 -8.28
CA ARG A 295 -13.62 10.74 -8.55
C ARG A 295 -14.33 11.35 -7.34
N GLU A 296 -15.07 10.54 -6.58
CA GLU A 296 -15.82 11.02 -5.40
C GLU A 296 -14.87 11.56 -4.31
N ASP A 297 -13.78 10.83 -4.03
CA ASP A 297 -12.79 11.25 -3.04
C ASP A 297 -12.00 12.48 -3.51
N LEU A 298 -11.79 12.60 -4.82
CA LEU A 298 -11.15 13.76 -5.45
C LEU A 298 -12.03 15.01 -5.37
N GLU A 299 -13.32 14.90 -5.67
CA GLU A 299 -14.26 16.03 -5.58
C GLU A 299 -14.46 16.49 -4.13
N ALA A 300 -14.54 15.56 -3.16
CA ALA A 300 -14.56 15.90 -1.73
C ALA A 300 -13.27 16.62 -1.28
N ALA A 301 -12.10 16.22 -1.78
CA ALA A 301 -10.86 16.95 -1.55
C ALA A 301 -10.87 18.35 -2.19
N GLY A 302 -11.45 18.48 -3.39
CA GLY A 302 -11.69 19.75 -4.06
C GLY A 302 -12.60 20.68 -3.27
N GLU A 303 -13.70 20.17 -2.70
CA GLU A 303 -14.65 20.95 -1.90
C GLU A 303 -14.01 21.47 -0.60
N MET A 304 -13.23 20.65 0.11
CA MET A 304 -12.51 21.10 1.32
C MET A 304 -11.49 22.22 1.02
N ILE A 305 -10.90 22.22 -0.18
CA ILE A 305 -10.02 23.31 -0.65
C ILE A 305 -10.87 24.54 -1.04
N ALA A 306 -11.92 24.37 -1.84
CA ALA A 306 -12.77 25.45 -2.33
C ALA A 306 -13.59 26.16 -1.23
N THR A 307 -13.88 25.48 -0.13
CA THR A 307 -14.55 26.04 1.06
C THR A 307 -13.57 26.66 2.07
N GLY A 308 -12.26 26.67 1.78
CA GLY A 308 -11.23 27.25 2.64
C GLY A 308 -11.00 26.50 3.96
N LYS A 309 -11.46 25.25 4.07
CA LYS A 309 -11.23 24.38 5.25
C LYS A 309 -9.76 23.98 5.40
N VAL A 310 -8.99 24.05 4.31
CA VAL A 310 -7.54 23.81 4.26
C VAL A 310 -6.85 25.00 3.60
N LYS A 311 -5.82 25.54 4.25
CA LYS A 311 -4.91 26.57 3.71
C LYS A 311 -3.52 25.97 3.46
N ALA A 312 -2.83 26.47 2.45
CA ALA A 312 -1.52 25.95 2.08
C ALA A 312 -0.41 26.49 3.01
N VAL A 313 0.44 25.58 3.50
CA VAL A 313 1.63 25.89 4.29
C VAL A 313 2.86 25.54 3.45
N MET A 314 3.30 26.48 2.61
CA MET A 314 4.27 26.24 1.53
C MET A 314 5.46 27.20 1.52
N ARG A 315 6.37 26.99 0.57
CA ARG A 315 7.33 28.00 0.07
C ARG A 315 7.30 27.95 -1.46
N VAL A 316 7.36 29.10 -2.12
CA VAL A 316 7.41 29.21 -3.58
C VAL A 316 8.84 29.51 -4.03
N ALA A 317 9.24 28.97 -5.18
CA ALA A 317 10.48 29.31 -5.89
C ALA A 317 10.15 29.41 -7.39
N SER A 318 10.80 30.33 -8.13
CA SER A 318 10.66 30.33 -9.59
C SER A 318 11.38 29.12 -10.20
N LEU A 319 10.87 28.60 -11.32
CA LEU A 319 11.59 27.64 -12.17
C LEU A 319 12.91 28.23 -12.71
N ASP A 320 13.01 29.56 -12.80
CA ASP A 320 14.24 30.25 -13.19
C ASP A 320 15.32 30.21 -12.08
N ASP A 321 14.92 30.13 -10.80
CA ASP A 321 15.83 29.94 -9.65
C ASP A 321 15.99 28.45 -9.36
N LEU A 322 16.69 27.78 -10.26
CA LEU A 322 17.01 26.36 -10.15
C LEU A 322 17.73 26.01 -8.84
N GLU A 323 18.52 26.92 -8.26
CA GLU A 323 19.23 26.64 -6.99
C GLU A 323 18.30 26.71 -5.78
N ALA A 324 17.31 27.62 -5.75
CA ALA A 324 16.24 27.58 -4.75
C ALA A 324 15.39 26.31 -4.88
N VAL A 325 15.07 25.88 -6.11
CA VAL A 325 14.33 24.63 -6.37
C VAL A 325 15.12 23.40 -5.90
N LYS A 326 16.40 23.28 -6.27
CA LYS A 326 17.31 22.22 -5.81
C LYS A 326 17.43 22.20 -4.29
N LYS A 327 17.62 23.37 -3.65
CA LYS A 327 17.69 23.52 -2.19
C LYS A 327 16.40 23.06 -1.51
N GLY A 328 15.24 23.45 -2.06
CA GLY A 328 13.92 23.03 -1.58
C GLY A 328 13.75 21.50 -1.59
N ALA A 329 14.13 20.85 -2.69
CA ALA A 329 14.09 19.39 -2.82
C ALA A 329 15.15 18.68 -1.95
N GLN A 330 16.38 19.18 -1.90
CA GLN A 330 17.45 18.62 -1.06
C GLN A 330 17.11 18.66 0.43
N GLU A 331 16.45 19.74 0.88
CA GLU A 331 15.89 19.84 2.22
C GLU A 331 14.88 18.74 2.54
N MET A 332 14.06 18.26 1.59
CA MET A 332 13.10 17.18 1.82
C MET A 332 13.82 15.84 2.08
N VAL A 333 14.81 15.52 1.24
CA VAL A 333 15.64 14.31 1.40
C VAL A 333 16.41 14.32 2.73
N LEU A 334 16.99 15.47 3.10
CA LEU A 334 17.73 15.61 4.36
C LEU A 334 16.83 15.54 5.61
N LYS A 335 15.58 16.02 5.54
CA LYS A 335 14.61 15.88 6.63
C LYS A 335 14.23 14.41 6.83
N ARG A 336 13.95 13.66 5.76
CA ARG A 336 13.70 12.21 5.82
C ARG A 336 14.84 11.45 6.50
N LYS A 337 16.10 11.67 6.06
CA LYS A 337 17.28 10.99 6.62
C LYS A 337 17.50 11.25 8.12
N ARG A 338 16.94 12.33 8.70
CA ARG A 338 16.92 12.59 10.16
C ARG A 338 15.72 11.95 10.88
N SER A 339 14.52 11.97 10.28
CA SER A 339 13.36 11.26 10.85
C SER A 339 13.63 9.77 11.04
N ASP A 340 14.32 9.14 10.09
CA ASP A 340 14.68 7.72 10.14
C ASP A 340 15.64 7.40 11.30
N SER A 341 16.60 8.28 11.62
CA SER A 341 17.59 8.05 12.67
C SER A 341 17.08 8.35 14.09
N GLU A 342 16.37 9.47 14.28
CA GLU A 342 15.89 9.88 15.63
C GLU A 342 14.75 8.99 16.16
N LEU A 343 13.96 8.37 15.27
CA LEU A 343 12.93 7.40 15.67
C LEU A 343 13.50 5.99 15.93
N SER A 344 14.78 5.76 15.71
CA SER A 344 15.45 4.44 15.77
C SER A 344 16.23 4.20 17.07
N PHE A 345 15.61 4.47 18.23
CA PHE A 345 16.25 4.19 19.53
C PHE A 345 16.36 2.69 19.84
N SER A 346 17.59 2.24 20.08
CA SER A 346 17.96 0.99 20.77
C SER A 346 17.48 -0.33 20.14
N SER A 347 17.88 -0.57 18.89
CA SER A 347 18.34 -1.91 18.48
C SER A 347 19.83 -1.86 18.19
N GLY A 348 20.63 -2.69 18.87
CA GLY A 348 22.09 -2.62 18.80
C GLY A 348 22.64 -3.10 17.46
N SER A 349 22.78 -2.19 16.49
CA SER A 349 23.34 -2.47 15.18
C SER A 349 24.86 -2.61 15.22
N ALA A 350 25.34 -3.84 15.46
CA ALA A 350 26.76 -4.21 15.44
C ALA A 350 27.37 -4.22 14.01
N PHE A 351 26.91 -3.34 13.13
CA PHE A 351 27.44 -3.09 11.78
C PHE A 351 27.36 -1.60 11.48
N SER A 352 28.47 -0.89 11.73
CA SER A 352 28.67 0.51 11.35
C SER A 352 30.17 0.76 11.21
N SER A 353 30.72 0.47 10.03
CA SER A 353 32.13 0.72 9.73
C SER A 353 32.39 2.23 9.60
N PRO A 354 33.50 2.76 10.16
CA PRO A 354 33.82 4.19 10.08
C PRO A 354 34.23 4.60 8.64
N PRO A 355 34.01 5.87 8.24
CA PRO A 355 34.36 6.35 6.91
C PRO A 355 35.87 6.54 6.74
N ARG A 356 36.37 6.30 5.52
CA ARG A 356 37.72 6.70 5.07
C ARG A 356 37.68 7.28 3.64
N PRO A 357 38.66 8.11 3.24
CA PRO A 357 38.50 9.07 2.13
C PRO A 357 38.81 8.51 0.74
N CYS A 358 38.59 9.35 -0.26
CA CYS A 358 38.58 9.06 -1.70
C CYS A 358 39.93 8.61 -2.30
N GLY A 359 39.87 7.77 -3.34
CA GLY A 359 40.96 7.59 -4.30
C GLY A 359 40.80 6.38 -5.25
N GLY A 360 40.95 6.60 -6.55
CA GLY A 360 41.20 5.55 -7.56
C GLY A 360 39.97 4.91 -8.23
N ASN A 361 39.93 4.95 -9.57
CA ASN A 361 39.18 4.02 -10.41
C ASN A 361 40.03 2.78 -10.70
N ILE A 362 39.40 1.62 -10.96
CA ILE A 362 39.50 0.81 -12.21
C ILE A 362 38.81 -0.56 -12.00
N PHE A 363 38.30 -1.16 -13.09
CA PHE A 363 37.75 -2.53 -13.17
C PHE A 363 38.87 -3.57 -12.90
N ASP A 364 38.63 -4.79 -12.43
CA ASP A 364 38.00 -5.86 -13.22
C ASP A 364 37.69 -7.12 -12.38
N PHE A 365 37.03 -8.11 -13.01
CA PHE A 365 36.64 -9.40 -12.47
C PHE A 365 37.60 -10.50 -12.93
N SER A 366 38.33 -11.15 -12.01
CA SER A 366 38.86 -12.51 -12.22
C SER A 366 39.33 -13.19 -10.93
N THR A 367 39.11 -14.50 -10.87
CA THR A 367 39.65 -15.41 -9.85
C THR A 367 41.05 -15.90 -10.24
N MET A 368 41.99 -15.91 -9.30
CA MET A 368 42.75 -17.09 -8.87
C MET A 368 43.67 -16.71 -7.68
N ALA A 369 44.03 -17.67 -6.85
CA ALA A 369 45.02 -17.50 -5.78
C ALA A 369 46.28 -18.33 -6.09
N MET A 370 47.45 -17.84 -5.70
CA MET A 370 48.62 -18.63 -5.32
C MET A 370 49.56 -17.77 -4.45
N ASP A 371 50.38 -18.47 -3.66
CA ASP A 371 51.24 -17.99 -2.57
C ASP A 371 52.27 -16.91 -2.92
N ALA A 372 52.73 -16.14 -1.92
CA ALA A 372 54.08 -16.31 -1.35
C ALA A 372 54.42 -15.30 -0.21
N ASP A 373 55.13 -15.83 0.79
CA ASP A 373 56.10 -15.20 1.71
C ASP A 373 55.91 -13.77 2.27
N GLY A 374 55.77 -13.70 3.60
CA GLY A 374 55.98 -12.51 4.40
C GLY A 374 57.37 -12.45 5.05
N HIS A 375 58.06 -11.33 4.87
CA HIS A 375 59.23 -10.92 5.65
C HIS A 375 58.93 -9.57 6.34
N GLN A 376 59.31 -9.28 7.59
CA GLN A 376 59.85 -10.11 8.69
C GLN A 376 59.86 -9.23 9.98
N HIS A 377 60.33 -9.80 11.11
CA HIS A 377 60.95 -9.10 12.25
C HIS A 377 60.11 -8.38 13.35
N HIS A 378 60.40 -8.82 14.58
CA HIS A 378 60.31 -8.19 15.92
C HIS A 378 58.93 -7.84 16.54
N SER A 379 58.44 -8.39 17.67
CA SER A 379 58.98 -9.08 18.88
C SER A 379 59.17 -8.21 20.14
N ALA A 380 58.21 -8.25 21.09
CA ALA A 380 58.41 -7.89 22.51
C ALA A 380 57.31 -8.45 23.45
N PHE A 381 57.72 -9.38 24.33
CA PHE A 381 57.24 -9.67 25.71
C PHE A 381 55.75 -9.87 26.08
N SER A 382 55.51 -11.06 26.66
CA SER A 382 54.44 -11.46 27.61
C SER A 382 54.96 -11.26 29.07
N PRO A 383 54.31 -11.64 30.23
CA PRO A 383 53.19 -12.60 30.41
C PRO A 383 52.16 -12.33 31.56
N LEU A 384 51.31 -13.35 31.82
CA LEU A 384 50.56 -13.69 33.06
C LEU A 384 49.13 -13.12 33.31
N ARG A 385 48.38 -13.87 34.16
CA ARG A 385 46.96 -13.74 34.61
C ARG A 385 46.95 -13.78 36.18
N PRO A 386 45.81 -13.93 36.93
CA PRO A 386 44.37 -13.77 36.65
C PRO A 386 43.58 -12.96 37.74
N SER A 387 42.23 -12.98 37.67
CA SER A 387 41.24 -12.56 38.71
C SER A 387 41.01 -11.03 38.85
N SER A 388 39.87 -10.52 39.36
CA SER A 388 38.63 -11.12 39.91
C SER A 388 37.37 -10.26 39.60
N THR A 389 36.16 -10.73 39.94
CA THR A 389 34.84 -10.10 39.66
C THR A 389 34.35 -9.17 40.78
N PRO A 390 33.46 -8.20 40.45
CA PRO A 390 32.02 -8.34 40.77
C PRO A 390 31.11 -7.89 39.59
N SER A 391 29.97 -8.51 39.21
CA SER A 391 28.79 -9.04 39.92
C SER A 391 27.76 -7.98 40.36
N HIS A 392 26.66 -7.81 39.60
CA HIS A 392 25.23 -7.74 40.04
C HIS A 392 24.30 -7.06 39.01
N LEU A 393 23.54 -7.84 38.22
CA LEU A 393 22.24 -7.43 37.64
C LEU A 393 21.30 -8.66 37.53
N PRO A 394 20.01 -8.57 37.91
CA PRO A 394 19.14 -9.75 38.05
C PRO A 394 18.32 -10.08 36.78
N SER A 395 18.88 -10.87 35.87
CA SER A 395 18.16 -11.34 34.67
C SER A 395 17.18 -12.48 34.98
N ARG A 396 15.91 -12.16 35.24
CA ARG A 396 14.83 -13.10 35.64
C ARG A 396 14.30 -14.01 34.51
N THR A 397 15.17 -14.77 33.85
CA THR A 397 14.79 -15.88 32.95
C THR A 397 15.85 -16.98 32.94
N MET A 398 15.75 -17.93 33.88
CA MET A 398 16.47 -19.20 33.76
C MET A 398 15.84 -20.05 32.65
N LYS A 399 16.40 -20.00 31.44
CA LYS A 399 16.41 -21.20 30.59
C LYS A 399 17.15 -22.28 31.38
N ARG A 400 16.64 -23.50 31.40
CA ARG A 400 17.32 -24.62 32.07
C ARG A 400 18.66 -24.85 31.39
N PHE A 401 19.74 -24.47 32.07
CA PHE A 401 21.09 -24.89 31.73
C PHE A 401 21.12 -26.43 31.77
N ARG A 402 21.82 -27.04 30.82
CA ARG A 402 21.96 -28.49 30.70
C ARG A 402 23.46 -28.77 30.69
N ASP A 403 23.98 -29.09 31.87
CA ASP A 403 25.41 -29.24 32.18
C ASP A 403 26.12 -30.41 31.46
N ASN A 404 25.43 -31.12 30.56
CA ASN A 404 25.94 -32.24 29.77
C ASN A 404 26.03 -31.90 28.27
N ARG A 405 26.60 -30.73 27.92
CA ARG A 405 27.11 -30.49 26.55
C ARG A 405 28.54 -31.07 26.51
N PRO A 406 28.86 -31.99 25.58
CA PRO A 406 30.24 -32.42 25.35
C PRO A 406 31.16 -31.23 25.03
N SER A 407 32.46 -31.39 25.25
CA SER A 407 33.43 -30.37 24.84
C SER A 407 33.35 -30.11 23.34
N ASP A 408 33.71 -28.90 22.91
CA ASP A 408 33.66 -28.55 21.49
C ASP A 408 34.66 -29.37 20.65
N GLU A 409 35.69 -29.94 21.28
CA GLU A 409 36.59 -30.92 20.68
C GLU A 409 35.88 -32.26 20.43
N GLU A 410 35.13 -32.80 21.40
CA GLU A 410 34.33 -34.03 21.20
C GLU A 410 33.27 -33.83 20.10
N VAL A 411 32.64 -32.65 20.05
CA VAL A 411 31.70 -32.28 18.98
C VAL A 411 32.42 -32.19 17.63
N HIS A 412 33.63 -31.63 17.58
CA HIS A 412 34.44 -31.55 16.36
C HIS A 412 34.87 -32.94 15.86
N GLN A 413 35.45 -33.78 16.72
CA GLN A 413 35.88 -35.15 16.39
C GLN A 413 34.70 -36.04 15.95
N HIS A 414 33.53 -35.93 16.62
CA HIS A 414 32.32 -36.63 16.21
C HIS A 414 31.78 -36.12 14.85
N THR A 415 31.95 -34.84 14.54
CA THR A 415 31.58 -34.29 13.22
C THR A 415 32.52 -34.78 12.13
N LEU A 416 33.83 -34.83 12.40
CA LEU A 416 34.82 -35.39 11.48
C LEU A 416 34.59 -36.88 11.20
N SER A 417 34.31 -37.69 12.22
CA SER A 417 34.07 -39.13 12.03
C SER A 417 32.80 -39.43 11.21
N LEU A 418 31.74 -38.62 11.36
CA LEU A 418 30.56 -38.68 10.50
C LEU A 418 30.88 -38.33 9.04
N LEU A 419 31.70 -37.31 8.79
CA LEU A 419 32.09 -36.91 7.43
C LEU A 419 32.97 -37.98 6.76
N TYR A 420 33.99 -38.50 7.45
CA TYR A 420 34.85 -39.56 6.93
C TYR A 420 34.09 -40.88 6.68
N SER A 421 33.20 -41.29 7.58
CA SER A 421 32.40 -42.52 7.40
C SER A 421 31.40 -42.42 6.24
N ALA A 422 30.79 -41.25 6.04
CA ALA A 422 29.95 -40.96 4.88
C ALA A 422 30.74 -41.00 3.56
N GLN A 423 31.95 -40.43 3.54
CA GLN A 423 32.84 -40.45 2.37
C GLN A 423 33.27 -41.87 1.99
N HIS A 424 33.62 -42.71 2.97
CA HIS A 424 33.90 -44.14 2.73
C HIS A 424 32.67 -44.91 2.23
N HIS A 425 31.46 -44.63 2.74
CA HIS A 425 30.23 -45.25 2.23
C HIS A 425 29.96 -44.90 0.75
N HIS A 426 30.28 -43.68 0.32
CA HIS A 426 30.21 -43.32 -1.09
C HIS A 426 31.24 -44.08 -1.94
N GLN A 427 32.48 -44.20 -1.48
CA GLN A 427 33.52 -44.94 -2.22
C GLN A 427 33.15 -46.43 -2.40
N PHE A 428 32.68 -47.11 -1.35
CA PHE A 428 32.23 -48.50 -1.47
C PHE A 428 31.04 -48.69 -2.44
N ARG A 429 30.11 -47.71 -2.51
CA ARG A 429 29.01 -47.73 -3.50
C ARG A 429 29.47 -47.49 -4.94
N HIS A 430 30.53 -46.71 -5.17
CA HIS A 430 31.03 -46.46 -6.52
C HIS A 430 32.01 -47.53 -7.04
N SER A 431 32.65 -48.30 -6.15
CA SER A 431 33.54 -49.42 -6.52
C SER A 431 32.82 -50.72 -6.91
N SER A 432 31.49 -50.77 -6.88
CA SER A 432 30.68 -52.00 -7.05
C SER A 432 29.59 -51.85 -8.13
N GLY A 433 29.95 -51.30 -9.31
CA GLY A 433 28.96 -50.81 -10.30
C GLY A 433 29.06 -51.24 -11.77
N THR A 434 30.20 -51.72 -12.30
CA THR A 434 30.31 -52.03 -13.76
C THR A 434 31.29 -53.16 -14.12
N SER A 435 30.80 -54.39 -14.21
CA SER A 435 31.26 -55.41 -15.18
C SER A 435 30.24 -56.54 -15.28
N SER A 436 30.11 -57.17 -16.45
CA SER A 436 28.93 -57.96 -16.82
C SER A 436 29.16 -59.48 -16.98
N SER A 437 28.05 -60.22 -16.89
CA SER A 437 27.76 -61.49 -17.58
C SER A 437 27.94 -62.84 -16.85
N SER A 438 26.93 -63.69 -17.09
CA SER A 438 26.92 -65.17 -17.15
C SER A 438 27.10 -66.05 -15.89
N ASN A 439 26.00 -66.75 -15.57
CA ASN A 439 25.89 -68.20 -15.26
C ASN A 439 26.35 -68.81 -13.91
N GLN A 440 25.33 -69.20 -13.13
CA GLN A 440 25.02 -70.58 -12.66
C GLN A 440 25.63 -71.20 -11.38
N GLN A 441 24.75 -71.98 -10.72
CA GLN A 441 24.96 -73.07 -9.74
C GLN A 441 25.45 -72.63 -8.32
N GLN A 442 24.67 -72.87 -7.26
CA GLN A 442 24.53 -74.10 -6.44
C GLN A 442 25.83 -74.47 -5.68
N GLN A 443 25.86 -74.85 -4.40
CA GLN A 443 24.85 -75.35 -3.41
C GLN A 443 25.36 -74.99 -1.96
N GLN A 444 24.86 -75.35 -0.76
CA GLN A 444 23.85 -76.28 -0.18
C GLN A 444 23.49 -75.82 1.30
N GLN A 445 22.84 -76.69 2.10
CA GLN A 445 22.81 -76.80 3.58
C GLN A 445 21.99 -75.82 4.48
N THR A 446 20.73 -76.24 4.77
CA THR A 446 20.17 -76.63 6.11
C THR A 446 20.49 -75.83 7.40
N VAL A 447 19.59 -75.69 8.40
CA VAL A 447 18.48 -76.57 8.85
C VAL A 447 17.35 -75.79 9.59
N ALA A 448 16.10 -76.31 9.53
CA ALA A 448 14.98 -76.16 10.50
C ALA A 448 14.44 -74.72 10.83
N ALA A 449 13.15 -74.44 11.07
CA ALA A 449 11.88 -75.21 11.14
C ALA A 449 10.70 -74.18 11.19
N ALA A 450 9.40 -74.46 10.99
CA ALA A 450 8.63 -75.59 10.41
C ALA A 450 7.14 -75.13 10.24
N VAL A 451 6.19 -76.07 10.15
CA VAL A 451 4.70 -75.89 10.23
C VAL A 451 3.99 -75.22 9.03
N THR A 452 3.71 -76.08 8.04
CA THR A 452 2.56 -76.17 7.11
C THR A 452 1.20 -75.59 7.59
N ALA A 453 0.17 -75.29 6.78
CA ALA A 453 -0.09 -75.13 5.31
C ALA A 453 -1.64 -74.87 5.13
N PRO A 454 -2.31 -74.97 3.95
CA PRO A 454 -1.96 -74.73 2.53
C PRO A 454 -2.89 -73.70 1.81
N VAL A 455 -2.75 -73.52 0.49
CA VAL A 455 -3.64 -72.75 -0.41
C VAL A 455 -4.03 -73.60 -1.63
N PRO A 456 -5.24 -73.45 -2.21
CA PRO A 456 -5.39 -73.49 -3.68
C PRO A 456 -6.34 -72.39 -4.25
N PRO A 457 -6.33 -72.11 -5.58
CA PRO A 457 -6.83 -70.84 -6.14
C PRO A 457 -8.03 -70.98 -7.17
N PRO A 458 -8.02 -70.44 -8.41
CA PRO A 458 -9.14 -69.61 -8.95
C PRO A 458 -9.78 -70.29 -10.22
N PRO A 459 -10.36 -69.62 -11.25
CA PRO A 459 -10.83 -68.22 -11.44
C PRO A 459 -12.25 -68.12 -12.08
N GLN A 460 -12.73 -66.90 -12.40
CA GLN A 460 -13.34 -66.60 -13.72
C GLN A 460 -13.39 -65.08 -14.04
N THR A 461 -13.59 -64.74 -15.31
CA THR A 461 -13.33 -63.43 -15.93
C THR A 461 -14.61 -62.66 -16.30
N GLN A 462 -14.52 -61.32 -16.39
CA GLN A 462 -14.94 -60.56 -17.59
C GLN A 462 -14.40 -59.10 -17.58
N ASN A 463 -14.75 -58.32 -18.61
CA ASN A 463 -13.89 -57.28 -19.21
C ASN A 463 -14.40 -55.83 -19.06
N GLN A 464 -13.45 -54.88 -18.93
CA GLN A 464 -13.53 -53.46 -19.35
C GLN A 464 -14.57 -52.58 -18.57
N THR A 465 -14.47 -51.24 -18.52
CA THR A 465 -13.64 -50.25 -19.26
C THR A 465 -13.08 -49.18 -18.31
N GLN A 466 -12.04 -48.44 -18.70
CA GLN A 466 -11.44 -47.36 -17.89
C GLN A 466 -12.22 -46.04 -17.96
N ALA A 467 -12.31 -45.33 -16.82
CA ALA A 467 -12.57 -43.89 -16.76
C ALA A 467 -11.84 -43.29 -15.54
N THR A 468 -10.82 -42.45 -15.77
CA THR A 468 -9.99 -41.86 -14.71
C THR A 468 -10.62 -40.59 -14.12
N ALA A 469 -11.48 -40.75 -13.11
CA ALA A 469 -11.95 -39.64 -12.29
C ALA A 469 -10.95 -39.30 -11.17
N GLN A 470 -10.45 -38.06 -11.13
CA GLN A 470 -9.61 -37.58 -10.02
C GLN A 470 -10.44 -37.49 -8.73
N ARG A 471 -9.90 -37.97 -7.61
CA ARG A 471 -10.54 -37.85 -6.30
C ARG A 471 -10.41 -36.42 -5.78
N SER A 472 -11.53 -35.81 -5.37
CA SER A 472 -11.53 -34.49 -4.73
C SER A 472 -11.05 -34.56 -3.27
N LEU A 473 -10.50 -33.45 -2.77
CA LEU A 473 -9.92 -33.32 -1.42
C LEU A 473 -10.88 -33.63 -0.26
N HIS A 474 -12.18 -33.70 -0.51
CA HIS A 474 -13.20 -33.97 0.51
C HIS A 474 -13.11 -35.39 1.10
N SER A 475 -12.54 -36.38 0.39
CA SER A 475 -12.36 -37.73 0.94
C SER A 475 -11.19 -37.86 1.93
N PHE A 476 -10.46 -36.77 2.20
CA PHE A 476 -9.31 -36.79 3.13
C PHE A 476 -9.69 -36.35 4.56
N TRP A 477 -10.84 -35.70 4.74
CA TRP A 477 -11.20 -35.02 5.99
C TRP A 477 -12.51 -35.48 6.65
N ASN A 478 -13.25 -36.42 6.06
CA ASN A 478 -14.48 -37.03 6.63
C ASN A 478 -15.49 -36.03 7.22
N LEU A 479 -15.67 -34.88 6.57
CA LEU A 479 -16.63 -33.86 7.00
C LEU A 479 -18.06 -34.23 6.56
N PRO A 480 -19.08 -34.18 7.44
CA PRO A 480 -20.47 -34.38 7.05
C PRO A 480 -20.96 -33.29 6.08
N ALA A 481 -21.78 -33.69 5.10
CA ALA A 481 -22.47 -32.74 4.23
C ALA A 481 -23.67 -32.09 4.96
N PRO A 482 -23.95 -30.78 4.76
CA PRO A 482 -25.11 -30.13 5.34
C PRO A 482 -26.42 -30.63 4.71
N PRO A 483 -27.54 -30.70 5.47
CA PRO A 483 -28.81 -31.19 4.96
C PRO A 483 -29.47 -30.22 3.97
N THR A 484 -29.99 -30.76 2.86
CA THR A 484 -30.72 -30.02 1.83
C THR A 484 -32.10 -29.57 2.34
N SER A 485 -32.33 -28.26 2.44
CA SER A 485 -33.64 -27.71 2.76
C SER A 485 -34.49 -27.60 1.49
N SER A 486 -35.65 -28.29 1.46
CA SER A 486 -36.55 -28.32 0.31
C SER A 486 -38.00 -28.06 0.72
N THR A 487 -38.45 -26.81 0.56
CA THR A 487 -39.88 -26.46 0.62
C THR A 487 -40.14 -25.20 -0.19
N ILE A 488 -40.96 -25.30 -1.23
CA ILE A 488 -41.58 -24.16 -1.91
C ILE A 488 -43.09 -24.29 -1.66
N ALA A 489 -43.70 -23.25 -1.08
CA ALA A 489 -45.13 -23.14 -0.92
C ALA A 489 -45.71 -22.20 -2.00
N PRO A 490 -46.87 -22.51 -2.61
CA PRO A 490 -47.46 -21.68 -3.66
C PRO A 490 -48.14 -20.43 -3.09
N SER A 491 -47.95 -19.29 -3.75
CA SER A 491 -48.63 -18.02 -3.46
C SER A 491 -50.03 -17.94 -4.10
N PRO A 492 -50.99 -17.20 -3.50
CA PRO A 492 -52.34 -17.05 -4.04
C PRO A 492 -52.39 -16.19 -5.32
N PRO A 493 -53.46 -16.28 -6.13
CA PRO A 493 -53.55 -15.58 -7.41
C PRO A 493 -53.86 -14.08 -7.24
N THR A 494 -53.01 -13.22 -7.81
CA THR A 494 -53.28 -11.79 -7.98
C THR A 494 -54.10 -11.50 -9.24
N HIS A 495 -55.07 -10.60 -9.14
CA HIS A 495 -55.86 -10.14 -10.30
C HIS A 495 -54.97 -9.45 -11.34
N ARG A 496 -55.17 -9.77 -12.63
CA ARG A 496 -54.61 -8.99 -13.74
C ARG A 496 -55.27 -7.61 -13.81
N ALA A 497 -54.60 -6.60 -13.27
CA ALA A 497 -54.79 -5.23 -13.73
C ALA A 497 -54.22 -5.08 -15.15
N SER A 498 -54.76 -4.15 -15.94
CA SER A 498 -54.30 -3.85 -17.30
C SER A 498 -52.87 -3.29 -17.28
N ALA A 499 -51.99 -3.80 -18.14
CA ALA A 499 -50.65 -3.24 -18.29
C ALA A 499 -50.73 -1.82 -18.91
N PRO A 500 -49.97 -0.83 -18.37
CA PRO A 500 -50.00 0.54 -18.87
C PRO A 500 -49.39 0.64 -20.28
N THR A 501 -50.12 1.27 -21.20
CA THR A 501 -49.76 1.33 -22.63
C THR A 501 -48.89 2.53 -23.01
N HIS A 502 -48.73 3.51 -22.12
CA HIS A 502 -48.07 4.78 -22.37
C HIS A 502 -47.24 5.21 -21.14
N CYS A 503 -46.20 6.00 -21.38
CA CYS A 503 -45.36 6.59 -20.35
C CYS A 503 -46.11 7.70 -19.61
N GLU A 504 -46.14 7.66 -18.29
CA GLU A 504 -46.83 8.66 -17.46
C GLU A 504 -46.09 10.00 -17.39
N ASP A 505 -44.79 10.02 -17.66
CA ASP A 505 -43.95 11.23 -17.63
C ASP A 505 -43.85 11.93 -19.02
N CYS A 506 -44.10 11.23 -20.15
CA CYS A 506 -43.97 11.82 -21.51
C CYS A 506 -44.99 11.34 -22.57
N GLY A 507 -45.95 10.47 -22.24
CA GLY A 507 -47.00 9.98 -23.15
C GLY A 507 -46.56 8.98 -24.23
N THR A 508 -45.26 8.74 -24.43
CA THR A 508 -44.76 7.77 -25.44
C THR A 508 -45.25 6.34 -25.14
N GLY A 509 -45.68 5.61 -26.16
CA GLY A 509 -46.18 4.24 -26.04
C GLY A 509 -45.10 3.26 -25.50
N LEU A 510 -45.50 2.37 -24.60
CA LEU A 510 -44.62 1.37 -23.95
C LEU A 510 -44.67 -0.02 -24.60
N GLY A 511 -45.13 -0.09 -25.86
CA GLY A 511 -45.27 -1.34 -26.60
C GLY A 511 -44.01 -1.74 -27.39
N PRO A 512 -43.79 -3.05 -27.63
CA PRO A 512 -42.71 -3.51 -28.50
C PRO A 512 -42.97 -3.07 -29.95
N GLY A 513 -42.21 -2.08 -30.42
CA GLY A 513 -42.34 -1.49 -31.75
C GLY A 513 -42.22 0.05 -31.81
N ALA A 514 -42.18 0.74 -30.67
CA ALA A 514 -42.04 2.20 -30.62
C ALA A 514 -40.56 2.66 -30.49
N GLY A 515 -39.86 2.72 -31.63
CA GLY A 515 -38.51 3.33 -31.74
C GLY A 515 -37.37 2.32 -31.84
N ASP A 516 -36.88 2.11 -33.06
CA ASP A 516 -35.67 1.35 -33.37
C ASP A 516 -34.40 2.16 -33.03
N ALA A 517 -33.54 1.57 -32.19
CA ALA A 517 -32.10 1.80 -32.14
C ALA A 517 -31.41 0.65 -31.36
N SER A 518 -31.61 -0.60 -31.78
CA SER A 518 -31.15 -1.78 -31.02
C SER A 518 -29.67 -2.12 -31.21
N MET A 519 -28.94 -2.22 -30.10
CA MET A 519 -27.70 -3.02 -29.96
C MET A 519 -27.90 -3.90 -28.73
N ASP A 520 -28.17 -5.19 -28.93
CA ASP A 520 -28.52 -6.11 -27.84
C ASP A 520 -27.32 -6.50 -26.97
N VAL A 521 -27.54 -6.53 -25.65
CA VAL A 521 -26.71 -7.27 -24.70
C VAL A 521 -27.63 -8.03 -23.73
N ASP A 522 -27.63 -9.35 -23.88
CA ASP A 522 -28.02 -10.37 -22.91
C ASP A 522 -29.32 -10.19 -22.07
N GLY A 523 -30.44 -10.50 -22.71
CA GLY A 523 -31.36 -11.54 -22.18
C GLY A 523 -31.96 -11.33 -20.78
N CYS A 524 -32.95 -10.45 -20.67
CA CYS A 524 -33.94 -10.46 -19.58
C CYS A 524 -35.37 -10.46 -20.15
N GLY A 525 -36.29 -11.17 -19.49
CA GLY A 525 -37.69 -11.30 -19.93
C GLY A 525 -38.50 -10.01 -19.79
N LEU A 526 -39.69 -9.97 -20.41
CA LEU A 526 -40.61 -8.83 -20.56
C LEU A 526 -40.34 -7.69 -19.55
N GLY A 527 -39.54 -6.71 -19.98
CA GLY A 527 -38.98 -5.70 -19.09
C GLY A 527 -40.06 -4.85 -18.45
N ASP A 528 -40.23 -5.02 -17.13
CA ASP A 528 -41.16 -4.24 -16.33
C ASP A 528 -40.83 -2.74 -16.48
N CYS A 529 -41.77 -2.00 -17.05
CA CYS A 529 -41.59 -0.56 -17.31
C CYS A 529 -41.96 0.30 -16.11
N SER A 530 -42.31 -0.29 -14.96
CA SER A 530 -42.52 0.44 -13.72
C SER A 530 -41.21 0.97 -13.11
N CYS A 531 -41.30 2.11 -12.44
CA CYS A 531 -40.24 2.60 -11.56
C CYS A 531 -40.29 1.85 -10.22
N GLY A 532 -39.20 1.15 -9.86
CA GLY A 532 -39.09 0.40 -8.60
C GLY A 532 -39.12 1.22 -7.31
N ALA A 533 -39.36 2.54 -7.38
CA ALA A 533 -39.53 3.43 -6.25
C ALA A 533 -40.93 4.07 -6.13
N CYS A 534 -41.71 4.11 -7.22
CA CYS A 534 -43.03 4.79 -7.23
C CYS A 534 -44.10 4.10 -8.09
N GLY A 535 -43.81 2.94 -8.69
CA GLY A 535 -44.72 2.16 -9.52
C GLY A 535 -44.99 2.73 -10.92
N ARG A 536 -44.66 4.01 -11.17
CA ARG A 536 -44.98 4.70 -12.42
C ARG A 536 -44.45 4.03 -13.67
N ALA A 537 -45.27 4.01 -14.72
CA ALA A 537 -44.89 3.44 -16.02
C ALA A 537 -44.04 4.44 -16.83
N VAL A 538 -42.76 4.12 -17.02
CA VAL A 538 -41.79 5.01 -17.69
C VAL A 538 -41.01 4.35 -18.82
N CYS A 539 -40.91 5.08 -19.94
CA CYS A 539 -40.08 4.68 -21.07
C CYS A 539 -38.59 4.82 -20.74
N PHE A 540 -37.73 4.21 -21.57
CA PHE A 540 -36.28 4.20 -21.34
C PHE A 540 -35.71 5.61 -21.10
N GLY A 541 -36.03 6.57 -21.98
CA GLY A 541 -35.55 7.96 -21.88
C GLY A 541 -36.12 8.79 -20.70
N CYS A 542 -37.19 8.33 -20.03
CA CYS A 542 -37.69 8.92 -18.79
C CYS A 542 -37.20 8.19 -17.54
N SER A 543 -36.20 7.32 -17.69
CA SER A 543 -35.69 6.47 -16.61
C SER A 543 -34.17 6.35 -16.59
N ILE A 544 -33.62 6.03 -15.42
CA ILE A 544 -32.24 5.62 -15.21
C ILE A 544 -32.26 4.23 -14.59
N SER A 545 -31.41 3.35 -15.10
CA SER A 545 -31.19 2.00 -14.56
C SER A 545 -29.82 1.93 -13.92
N ASN A 546 -29.76 1.75 -12.60
CA ASN A 546 -28.50 1.58 -11.88
C ASN A 546 -27.92 0.18 -12.15
N LEU A 547 -27.14 0.03 -13.23
CA LEU A 547 -26.25 -1.09 -13.54
C LEU A 547 -26.81 -2.50 -13.24
N GLY A 548 -28.11 -2.71 -13.53
CA GLY A 548 -28.77 -4.01 -13.49
C GLY A 548 -29.75 -4.25 -12.32
N GLU A 549 -29.77 -3.45 -11.26
CA GLU A 549 -30.64 -3.76 -10.09
C GLU A 549 -32.09 -3.26 -10.22
N GLN A 550 -32.33 -1.96 -10.49
CA GLN A 550 -33.69 -1.39 -10.60
C GLN A 550 -33.77 -0.20 -11.57
N ARG A 551 -34.88 -0.12 -12.34
CA ARG A 551 -35.27 1.06 -13.13
C ARG A 551 -35.92 2.12 -12.23
N ARG A 552 -35.54 3.40 -12.37
CA ARG A 552 -36.16 4.53 -11.66
C ARG A 552 -36.46 5.71 -12.59
N CYS A 553 -37.61 6.37 -12.45
CA CYS A 553 -37.90 7.59 -13.22
C CYS A 553 -37.03 8.77 -12.77
N LEU A 554 -36.87 9.77 -13.65
CA LEU A 554 -36.02 10.94 -13.39
C LEU A 554 -36.43 11.71 -12.11
N VAL A 555 -37.73 11.78 -11.80
CA VAL A 555 -38.25 12.43 -10.57
C VAL A 555 -37.81 11.69 -9.30
N CYS A 556 -37.63 10.36 -9.36
CA CYS A 556 -37.13 9.55 -8.25
C CYS A 556 -35.59 9.47 -8.20
N ALA A 557 -34.90 9.81 -9.30
CA ALA A 557 -33.44 9.94 -9.32
C ALA A 557 -32.97 11.30 -8.79
N GLY A 558 -33.66 12.39 -9.16
CA GLY A 558 -33.22 13.78 -8.91
C GLY A 558 -33.48 14.35 -7.51
N ARG A 559 -33.92 13.57 -6.52
CA ARG A 559 -34.20 14.07 -5.16
C ARG A 559 -33.15 13.64 -4.13
N ARG A 560 -32.20 14.54 -3.85
CA ARG A 560 -31.39 14.55 -2.62
C ARG A 560 -31.29 15.99 -2.10
N VAL A 561 -31.58 16.18 -0.82
CA VAL A 561 -31.40 17.45 -0.09
C VAL A 561 -30.77 17.13 1.26
N TRP A 562 -29.82 17.96 1.69
CA TRP A 562 -29.08 17.79 2.94
C TRP A 562 -29.76 18.58 4.07
N VAL A 563 -30.05 17.92 5.18
CA VAL A 563 -30.36 18.55 6.48
C VAL A 563 -29.36 18.02 7.50
N GLY A 564 -28.83 18.88 8.36
CA GLY A 564 -27.68 18.54 9.22
C GLY A 564 -27.98 17.55 10.35
N GLY A 565 -26.99 16.72 10.68
CA GLY A 565 -26.92 15.98 11.95
C GLY A 565 -27.41 14.53 11.94
N ILE A 566 -28.27 14.12 11.00
CA ILE A 566 -28.78 12.73 10.90
C ILE A 566 -28.75 12.28 9.43
N GLY A 567 -28.42 11.01 9.18
CA GLY A 567 -28.18 10.47 7.84
C GLY A 567 -29.40 10.45 6.89
N TRP A 568 -29.12 10.14 5.63
CA TRP A 568 -30.07 10.16 4.49
C TRP A 568 -31.43 9.52 4.81
N THR A 569 -32.43 10.37 5.02
CA THR A 569 -33.84 10.01 5.20
C THR A 569 -34.69 10.93 4.33
N GLY A 570 -35.85 10.45 3.84
CA GLY A 570 -36.59 11.12 2.76
C GLY A 570 -38.04 11.47 3.09
N GLY A 571 -38.49 12.66 2.64
CA GLY A 571 -39.92 13.01 2.61
C GLY A 571 -40.20 14.52 2.50
N ALA A 572 -40.95 14.93 1.46
CA ALA A 572 -41.56 16.27 1.21
C ALA A 572 -40.62 17.50 1.16
N GLY A 573 -40.86 18.56 0.38
CA GLY A 573 -41.81 18.84 -0.70
C GLY A 573 -41.25 20.02 -1.55
N VAL A 574 -41.31 19.99 -2.89
CA VAL A 574 -42.18 20.85 -3.73
C VAL A 574 -42.15 22.36 -3.37
N GLY A 575 -41.71 23.28 -4.23
CA GLY A 575 -41.02 23.12 -5.52
C GLY A 575 -41.01 24.37 -6.43
N VAL A 576 -40.18 24.31 -7.48
CA VAL A 576 -40.26 25.02 -8.78
C VAL A 576 -40.38 26.55 -8.79
N CYS A 577 -39.29 27.22 -9.16
CA CYS A 577 -39.18 27.90 -10.46
C CYS A 577 -37.90 27.39 -11.15
#